data_AF-A0A9D6X7E9-F1
#
_entry.id   AF-A0A9D6X7E9-F1
#
_cell.length_a   1.000
_cell.length_b   1.000
_cell.length_c   1.000
_cell.angle_alpha   90.00
_cell.angle_beta   90.00
_cell.angle_gamma   90.00
#
_symmetry.space_group_name_H-M   'P 1'
#
loop_
_entity.id
_entity.type
_entity.pdbx_description
1 polymer ?
#
loop_
_entity_poly.entity_id
_entity_poly.type
_entity_poly.pdbx_seq_one_letter_code
_entity_poly.pdbx_strand_id
1 'polypeptide(L)'
;MDRRSLIPALLLAAFSVSLPALAAEPHVKVAVADASYIMGDGDTLAGAEDNALTRAKRKAVEEAGVYIEATSQDVEKHADGKTSRLNSLSVRTIAAAITETEFLEKRRVLEGDRIVFYVKIKATINLDALEDAIKRQKAYEQLAEHHHLLHTENSQLKSELDALRAQLRGPRTITPLKGQLRNRRAAMDLVHAAVQSRHFPEKIEFVTKAIAVDDQYVDAYVVRGQTYLSIASSNSKKSPRAELNEYADRAIADFDRALVLDPFSPWALLGRGDAFTWKKQTEEAAKNYERALQADPMFDIAQQRLIALHTATAKKQVAARQWRQALATLDPLLRSDESPSWTYQKRDAHILRSQVYARLDKLQQAVDELTVVLRVDPANRHALLFRAKLHERLQQGLSSKNDFDRACALGSDEACSAVAHFTAAPRP
;
A
#
# COMPACT_ATOMS: atom_id res chain seq x y z
N MET A 1 76.19 -3.36 43.22
CA MET A 1 77.08 -4.13 42.31
C MET A 1 76.21 -4.75 41.23
N ASP A 2 76.64 -4.57 39.99
CA ASP A 2 76.02 -5.01 38.74
C ASP A 2 75.50 -6.46 38.73
N ARG A 3 74.41 -6.72 37.97
CA ARG A 3 74.52 -7.29 36.62
C ARG A 3 73.15 -7.50 35.95
N ARG A 4 73.10 -7.03 34.71
CA ARG A 4 72.19 -7.43 33.63
C ARG A 4 72.13 -8.96 33.50
N SER A 5 70.96 -9.51 33.15
CA SER A 5 70.75 -10.20 31.85
C SER A 5 69.44 -11.01 31.76
N LEU A 6 68.78 -10.82 30.60
CA LEU A 6 68.12 -11.83 29.76
C LEU A 6 66.71 -12.36 30.10
N ILE A 7 65.80 -11.96 29.21
CA ILE A 7 64.53 -12.57 28.80
C ILE A 7 64.76 -14.03 28.34
N PRO A 8 63.79 -14.93 28.51
CA PRO A 8 63.08 -15.43 27.33
C PRO A 8 61.55 -15.47 27.48
N ALA A 9 60.90 -15.29 26.34
CA ALA A 9 59.47 -15.33 26.11
C ALA A 9 58.87 -16.72 26.34
N LEU A 10 57.59 -16.78 26.76
CA LEU A 10 56.68 -17.84 26.31
C LEU A 10 55.21 -17.40 26.42
N LEU A 11 54.52 -17.58 25.30
CA LEU A 11 53.10 -17.38 25.02
C LEU A 11 52.18 -18.14 25.99
N LEU A 12 51.02 -17.56 26.34
CA LEU A 12 49.75 -18.31 26.37
C LEU A 12 48.51 -17.41 26.56
N ALA A 13 47.71 -17.39 25.49
CA ALA A 13 46.24 -17.43 25.41
C ALA A 13 45.36 -16.34 26.07
N ALA A 14 44.49 -15.81 25.20
CA ALA A 14 43.39 -14.90 25.41
C ALA A 14 42.37 -15.34 26.47
N PHE A 15 41.87 -14.37 27.24
CA PHE A 15 40.56 -14.47 27.90
C PHE A 15 39.74 -13.22 27.58
N SER A 16 39.04 -13.27 26.44
CA SER A 16 37.96 -12.34 26.13
C SER A 16 36.76 -12.70 27.02
N VAL A 17 36.53 -11.91 28.06
CA VAL A 17 35.28 -11.98 28.84
C VAL A 17 34.19 -11.34 27.99
N SER A 18 33.46 -12.16 27.25
CA SER A 18 32.18 -11.78 26.66
C SER A 18 31.15 -11.62 27.78
N LEU A 19 30.69 -10.40 28.04
CA LEU A 19 29.47 -10.21 28.81
C LEU A 19 28.28 -10.77 28.01
N PRO A 20 27.47 -11.69 28.56
CA PRO A 20 26.21 -12.05 27.95
C PRO A 20 25.23 -10.87 28.10
N ALA A 21 24.57 -10.52 27.00
CA ALA A 21 23.44 -9.60 27.02
C ALA A 21 22.37 -10.12 27.97
N LEU A 22 21.98 -9.29 28.94
CA LEU A 22 20.87 -9.58 29.86
C LEU A 22 19.58 -9.61 29.04
N ALA A 23 19.12 -10.80 28.64
CA ALA A 23 17.75 -10.97 28.20
C ALA A 23 16.85 -10.73 29.42
N ALA A 24 15.89 -9.80 29.30
CA ALA A 24 14.88 -9.59 30.33
C ALA A 24 14.16 -10.92 30.61
N GLU A 25 14.15 -11.37 31.86
CA GLU A 25 13.40 -12.58 32.23
C GLU A 25 11.91 -12.33 31.98
N PRO A 26 11.18 -13.29 31.37
CA PRO A 26 9.77 -13.13 31.05
C PRO A 26 8.97 -12.85 32.34
N HIS A 27 8.04 -11.89 32.28
CA HIS A 27 7.19 -11.58 33.42
C HIS A 27 6.21 -12.74 33.64
N VAL A 28 6.48 -13.58 34.63
CA VAL A 28 5.68 -14.78 34.93
C VAL A 28 4.92 -14.61 36.25
N LYS A 29 3.66 -15.00 36.27
CA LYS A 29 2.83 -15.08 37.49
C LYS A 29 2.26 -16.48 37.66
N VAL A 30 2.21 -16.94 38.91
CA VAL A 30 1.62 -18.23 39.27
C VAL A 30 0.27 -17.99 39.94
N ALA A 31 -0.77 -18.65 39.47
CA ALA A 31 -2.11 -18.58 40.02
C ALA A 31 -2.65 -19.99 40.31
N VAL A 32 -3.43 -20.12 41.39
CA VAL A 32 -4.07 -21.39 41.77
C VAL A 32 -5.57 -21.20 41.66
N ALA A 33 -6.18 -21.91 40.73
CA ALA A 33 -7.60 -21.75 40.45
C ALA A 33 -8.31 -23.10 40.36
N ASP A 34 -9.57 -23.09 40.75
CA ASP A 34 -10.47 -24.23 40.70
C ASP A 34 -11.73 -23.91 39.90
N ALA A 35 -12.27 -24.92 39.23
CA ALA A 35 -13.57 -24.82 38.59
C ALA A 35 -14.32 -26.14 38.61
N SER A 36 -15.65 -26.03 38.59
CA SER A 36 -16.54 -27.15 38.37
C SER A 36 -17.29 -27.03 37.03
N TYR A 37 -17.59 -28.19 36.45
CA TYR A 37 -18.41 -28.33 35.26
C TYR A 37 -19.42 -29.46 35.46
N ILE A 38 -20.69 -29.14 35.25
CA ILE A 38 -21.78 -30.11 35.28
C ILE A 38 -21.92 -30.65 33.86
N MET A 39 -21.78 -31.97 33.71
CA MET A 39 -21.88 -32.64 32.41
C MET A 39 -23.29 -32.49 31.84
N GLY A 40 -23.40 -32.02 30.59
CA GLY A 40 -24.66 -31.94 29.86
C GLY A 40 -24.96 -33.21 29.05
N ASP A 41 -26.20 -33.35 28.58
CA ASP A 41 -26.71 -34.55 27.90
C ASP A 41 -25.98 -34.88 26.59
N GLY A 42 -25.32 -33.89 25.97
CA GLY A 42 -24.51 -34.04 24.75
C GLY A 42 -23.00 -34.14 24.97
N ASP A 43 -22.52 -34.08 26.21
CA ASP A 43 -21.09 -34.10 26.51
C ASP A 43 -20.54 -35.53 26.60
N THR A 44 -19.27 -35.70 26.22
CA THR A 44 -18.52 -36.91 26.57
C THR A 44 -17.83 -36.71 27.92
N LEU A 45 -17.47 -37.80 28.62
CA LEU A 45 -16.69 -37.70 29.87
C LEU A 45 -15.39 -36.90 29.67
N ALA A 46 -14.70 -37.10 28.56
CA ALA A 46 -13.49 -36.36 28.21
C ALA A 46 -13.79 -34.89 27.88
N GLY A 47 -14.89 -34.60 27.19
CA GLY A 47 -15.31 -33.23 26.87
C GLY A 47 -15.72 -32.44 28.12
N ALA A 48 -16.45 -33.05 29.05
CA ALA A 48 -16.84 -32.45 30.32
C ALA A 48 -15.62 -32.14 31.20
N GLU A 49 -14.61 -33.00 31.16
CA GLU A 49 -13.32 -32.76 31.83
C GLU A 49 -12.53 -31.61 31.19
N ASP A 50 -12.41 -31.56 29.87
CA ASP A 50 -11.75 -30.47 29.14
C ASP A 50 -12.45 -29.12 29.40
N ASN A 51 -13.77 -29.13 29.54
CA ASN A 51 -14.56 -27.95 29.92
C ASN A 51 -14.27 -27.49 31.35
N ALA A 52 -14.18 -28.42 32.32
CA ALA A 52 -13.79 -28.10 33.69
C ALA A 52 -12.37 -27.51 33.75
N LEU A 53 -11.42 -28.11 33.03
CA LEU A 53 -10.05 -27.63 32.93
C LEU A 53 -9.98 -26.23 32.29
N THR A 54 -10.71 -26.01 31.19
CA THR A 54 -10.76 -24.72 30.49
C THR A 54 -11.30 -23.61 31.42
N ARG A 55 -12.31 -23.91 32.24
CA ARG A 55 -12.83 -22.97 33.24
C ARG A 55 -11.81 -22.66 34.35
N ALA A 56 -11.09 -23.66 34.84
CA ALA A 56 -10.06 -23.46 35.87
C ALA A 56 -8.90 -22.61 35.31
N LYS A 57 -8.47 -22.88 34.07
CA LYS A 57 -7.46 -22.09 33.35
C LYS A 57 -7.89 -20.63 33.17
N ARG A 58 -9.15 -20.40 32.81
CA ARG A 58 -9.72 -19.05 32.72
C ARG A 58 -9.62 -18.30 34.04
N LYS A 59 -10.09 -18.91 35.13
CA LYS A 59 -10.07 -18.30 36.47
C LYS A 59 -8.63 -17.98 36.92
N ALA A 60 -7.66 -18.83 36.58
CA ALA A 60 -6.24 -18.57 36.87
C ALA A 60 -5.70 -17.32 36.14
N VAL A 61 -6.10 -17.10 34.87
CA VAL A 61 -5.71 -15.92 34.11
C VAL A 61 -6.37 -14.65 34.67
N GLU A 62 -7.62 -14.74 35.11
CA GLU A 62 -8.34 -13.63 35.75
C GLU A 62 -7.65 -13.20 37.07
N GLU A 63 -7.30 -14.16 37.94
CA GLU A 63 -6.57 -13.93 39.20
C GLU A 63 -5.13 -13.43 38.98
N ALA A 64 -4.53 -13.74 37.83
CA ALA A 64 -3.22 -13.23 37.46
C ALA A 64 -3.21 -11.71 37.17
N GLY A 65 -4.38 -11.05 37.15
CA GLY A 65 -4.48 -9.59 37.07
C GLY A 65 -5.01 -9.07 35.74
N VAL A 66 -5.70 -9.92 34.96
CA VAL A 66 -6.39 -9.51 33.74
C VAL A 66 -7.88 -9.63 33.96
N TYR A 67 -8.53 -8.50 34.17
CA TYR A 67 -9.98 -8.42 34.12
C TYR A 67 -10.39 -8.58 32.64
N ILE A 68 -10.83 -9.78 32.25
CA ILE A 68 -11.52 -9.98 30.98
C ILE A 68 -12.92 -9.39 31.20
N GLU A 69 -13.13 -8.12 30.85
CA GLU A 69 -14.48 -7.54 30.71
C GLU A 69 -15.17 -8.22 29.52
N ALA A 70 -15.47 -9.50 29.64
CA ALA A 70 -16.41 -10.15 28.75
C ALA A 70 -17.79 -9.69 29.20
N THR A 71 -18.33 -8.67 28.55
CA THR A 71 -19.77 -8.62 28.31
C THR A 71 -20.13 -9.91 27.57
N SER A 72 -20.42 -10.95 28.35
CA SER A 72 -21.00 -12.20 27.91
C SER A 72 -22.40 -11.88 27.41
N GLN A 73 -22.51 -11.47 26.14
CA GLN A 73 -23.73 -11.70 25.40
C GLN A 73 -23.61 -13.12 24.84
N ASP A 74 -24.30 -14.05 25.48
CA ASP A 74 -24.63 -15.32 24.86
C ASP A 74 -25.53 -15.03 23.66
N VAL A 75 -24.93 -14.80 22.50
CA VAL A 75 -25.68 -14.64 21.25
C VAL A 75 -26.05 -16.04 20.76
N GLU A 76 -27.20 -16.53 21.21
CA GLU A 76 -27.90 -17.64 20.55
C GLU A 76 -28.48 -17.13 19.23
N LYS A 77 -27.76 -17.37 18.12
CA LYS A 77 -28.36 -17.28 16.79
C LYS A 77 -28.78 -18.66 16.32
N HIS A 78 -30.08 -18.83 16.15
CA HIS A 78 -30.69 -19.97 15.48
C HIS A 78 -30.57 -19.79 13.96
N ALA A 79 -29.67 -20.55 13.35
CA ALA A 79 -29.72 -20.85 11.92
C ALA A 79 -29.15 -22.26 11.68
N ASP A 80 -29.97 -23.13 11.11
CA ASP A 80 -29.61 -24.41 10.49
C ASP A 80 -28.83 -25.45 11.33
N GLY A 81 -29.27 -25.65 12.58
CA GLY A 81 -29.00 -26.90 13.32
C GLY A 81 -27.55 -27.18 13.71
N LYS A 82 -26.63 -26.22 13.53
CA LYS A 82 -25.26 -26.30 14.04
C LYS A 82 -24.91 -25.06 14.86
N THR A 83 -24.77 -25.27 16.17
CA THR A 83 -24.32 -24.29 17.16
C THR A 83 -22.81 -24.04 17.02
N SER A 84 -22.43 -22.84 16.60
CA SER A 84 -21.03 -22.39 16.67
C SER A 84 -20.90 -21.24 17.67
N ARG A 85 -20.21 -21.50 18.79
CA ARG A 85 -19.91 -20.52 19.84
C ARG A 85 -18.70 -19.68 19.46
N LEU A 86 -18.89 -18.39 19.19
CA LEU A 86 -17.77 -17.44 19.05
C LEU A 86 -17.04 -17.16 20.38
N ASN A 87 -17.69 -17.41 21.53
CA ASN A 87 -17.17 -17.03 22.85
C ASN A 87 -16.19 -18.07 23.45
N SER A 88 -16.06 -19.27 22.88
CA SER A 88 -15.10 -20.29 23.39
C SER A 88 -13.70 -20.13 22.81
N LEU A 89 -13.56 -19.44 21.67
CA LEU A 89 -12.28 -19.29 20.99
C LEU A 89 -11.40 -18.24 21.67
N SER A 90 -11.98 -17.12 22.12
CA SER A 90 -11.27 -16.07 22.88
C SER A 90 -10.65 -16.64 24.17
N VAL A 91 -11.43 -17.44 24.91
CA VAL A 91 -10.98 -18.10 26.14
C VAL A 91 -9.84 -19.08 25.87
N ARG A 92 -9.90 -19.85 24.78
CA ARG A 92 -8.82 -20.76 24.37
C ARG A 92 -7.54 -20.02 24.01
N THR A 93 -7.65 -18.91 23.27
CA THR A 93 -6.51 -18.08 22.85
C THR A 93 -5.82 -17.43 24.05
N ILE A 94 -6.60 -16.94 25.01
CA ILE A 94 -6.10 -16.29 26.22
C ILE A 94 -5.47 -17.33 27.18
N ALA A 95 -6.09 -18.51 27.31
CA ALA A 95 -5.55 -19.62 28.09
C ALA A 95 -4.27 -20.23 27.48
N ALA A 96 -3.94 -19.93 26.22
CA ALA A 96 -2.68 -20.36 25.58
C ALA A 96 -1.45 -19.60 26.11
N ALA A 97 -1.63 -18.50 26.84
CA ALA A 97 -0.55 -17.80 27.54
C ALA A 97 -0.12 -18.52 28.84
N ILE A 98 -0.84 -19.58 29.23
CA ILE A 98 -0.44 -20.49 30.30
C ILE A 98 0.67 -21.39 29.76
N THR A 99 1.89 -21.18 30.26
CA THR A 99 3.07 -21.94 29.85
C THR A 99 3.14 -23.31 30.53
N GLU A 100 2.58 -23.43 31.73
CA GLU A 100 2.56 -24.67 32.49
C GLU A 100 1.27 -24.83 33.28
N THR A 101 0.75 -26.05 33.36
CA THR A 101 -0.44 -26.39 34.17
C THR A 101 -0.17 -27.64 35.00
N GLU A 102 -0.19 -27.48 36.32
CA GLU A 102 -0.06 -28.56 37.29
C GLU A 102 -1.43 -28.86 37.91
N PHE A 103 -1.84 -30.13 37.93
CA PHE A 103 -3.10 -30.55 38.54
C PHE A 103 -2.89 -30.77 40.05
N LEU A 104 -3.61 -30.01 40.87
CA LEU A 104 -3.57 -30.14 42.32
C LEU A 104 -4.66 -31.08 42.83
N GLU A 105 -5.84 -31.05 42.21
CA GLU A 105 -6.95 -31.92 42.55
C GLU A 105 -7.80 -32.17 41.31
N LYS A 106 -8.20 -33.42 41.12
CA LYS A 106 -9.16 -33.80 40.11
C LYS A 106 -10.10 -34.82 40.71
N ARG A 107 -11.39 -34.48 40.75
CA ARG A 107 -12.42 -35.39 41.26
C ARG A 107 -13.68 -35.27 40.45
N ARG A 108 -14.43 -36.36 40.45
CA ARG A 108 -15.74 -36.45 39.83
C ARG A 108 -16.71 -36.88 40.91
N VAL A 109 -17.79 -36.12 41.06
CA VAL A 109 -18.81 -36.37 42.07
C VAL A 109 -20.16 -36.48 41.36
N LEU A 110 -21.01 -37.38 41.85
CA LEU A 110 -22.40 -37.45 41.43
C LEU A 110 -23.21 -36.54 42.37
N GLU A 111 -23.68 -35.41 41.87
CA GLU A 111 -24.55 -34.49 42.61
C GLU A 111 -25.98 -34.61 42.05
N GLY A 112 -26.85 -35.29 42.80
CA GLY A 112 -28.17 -35.67 42.29
C GLY A 112 -28.05 -36.69 41.17
N ASP A 113 -28.62 -36.38 40.00
CA ASP A 113 -28.56 -37.22 38.78
C ASP A 113 -27.55 -36.69 37.75
N ARG A 114 -26.65 -35.79 38.16
CA ARG A 114 -25.68 -35.16 37.25
C ARG A 114 -24.24 -35.37 37.70
N ILE A 115 -23.39 -35.66 36.73
CA ILE A 115 -21.96 -35.83 36.95
C ILE A 115 -21.31 -34.44 36.98
N VAL A 116 -20.67 -34.11 38.10
CA VAL A 116 -19.93 -32.87 38.28
C VAL A 116 -18.43 -33.18 38.27
N PHE A 117 -17.73 -32.54 37.35
CA PHE A 117 -16.27 -32.55 37.27
C PHE A 117 -15.73 -31.37 38.05
N TYR A 118 -14.78 -31.62 38.95
CA TYR A 118 -14.05 -30.59 39.67
C TYR A 118 -12.56 -30.72 39.36
N VAL A 119 -11.95 -29.59 38.99
CA VAL A 119 -10.54 -29.49 38.66
C VAL A 119 -9.95 -28.30 39.41
N LYS A 120 -8.86 -28.54 40.13
CA LYS A 120 -8.02 -27.50 40.74
C LYS A 120 -6.63 -27.57 40.15
N ILE A 121 -6.13 -26.46 39.65
CA ILE A 121 -4.83 -26.35 39.00
C ILE A 121 -3.98 -25.26 39.63
N LYS A 122 -2.68 -25.40 39.46
CA LYS A 122 -1.71 -24.34 39.56
C LYS A 122 -1.20 -24.05 38.16
N ALA A 123 -1.35 -22.81 37.71
CA ALA A 123 -1.00 -22.39 36.37
C ALA A 123 0.13 -21.36 36.42
N THR A 124 1.12 -21.53 35.56
CA THR A 124 2.20 -20.58 35.32
C THR A 124 1.84 -19.77 34.07
N ILE A 125 1.74 -18.46 34.20
CA ILE A 125 1.21 -17.56 33.17
C ILE A 125 2.30 -16.58 32.78
N ASN A 126 2.60 -16.52 31.47
CA ASN A 126 3.46 -15.48 30.92
C ASN A 126 2.62 -14.24 30.61
N LEU A 127 2.89 -13.14 31.33
CA LEU A 127 2.13 -11.90 31.24
C LEU A 127 2.38 -11.17 29.91
N ASP A 128 3.58 -11.26 29.35
CA ASP A 128 3.93 -10.63 28.07
C ASP A 128 3.17 -11.31 26.91
N ALA A 129 3.17 -12.65 26.90
CA ALA A 129 2.45 -13.44 25.90
C ALA A 129 0.92 -13.26 26.02
N LEU A 130 0.43 -13.07 27.25
CA LEU A 130 -0.98 -12.78 27.54
C LEU A 130 -1.38 -11.40 27.01
N GLU A 131 -0.56 -10.37 27.22
CA GLU A 131 -0.81 -9.02 26.71
C GLU A 131 -0.87 -8.99 25.18
N ASP A 132 0.04 -9.70 24.51
CA ASP A 132 0.05 -9.84 23.06
C ASP A 132 -1.16 -10.60 22.51
N ALA A 133 -1.64 -11.61 23.25
CA ALA A 133 -2.87 -12.33 22.88
C ALA A 133 -4.09 -11.41 22.98
N ILE A 134 -4.17 -10.56 24.02
CA ILE A 134 -5.27 -9.60 24.22
C ILE A 134 -5.26 -8.52 23.13
N LYS A 135 -4.09 -7.96 22.81
CA LYS A 135 -3.94 -6.95 21.74
C LYS A 135 -4.41 -7.50 20.39
N ARG A 136 -4.00 -8.73 20.05
CA ARG A 136 -4.43 -9.42 18.82
C ARG A 136 -5.94 -9.62 18.78
N GLN A 137 -6.54 -10.06 19.88
CA GLN A 137 -7.97 -10.29 19.96
C GLN A 137 -8.78 -8.99 19.72
N LYS A 138 -8.40 -7.89 20.40
CA LYS A 138 -9.04 -6.58 20.20
C LYS A 138 -8.93 -6.08 18.76
N ALA A 139 -7.77 -6.28 18.12
CA ALA A 139 -7.58 -5.92 16.72
C ALA A 139 -8.48 -6.73 15.78
N TYR A 140 -8.66 -8.03 16.04
CA TYR A 140 -9.58 -8.87 15.25
C TYR A 140 -11.05 -8.48 15.44
N GLU A 141 -11.46 -8.10 16.65
CA GLU A 141 -12.83 -7.62 16.92
C GLU A 141 -13.14 -6.33 16.17
N GLN A 142 -12.25 -5.34 16.23
CA GLN A 142 -12.38 -4.09 15.49
C GLN A 142 -12.45 -4.33 13.98
N LEU A 143 -11.62 -5.24 13.46
CA LEU A 143 -11.62 -5.61 12.06
C LEU A 143 -12.93 -6.30 11.64
N ALA A 144 -13.48 -7.16 12.49
CA ALA A 144 -14.74 -7.86 12.23
C ALA A 144 -15.94 -6.89 12.23
N GLU A 145 -15.99 -5.95 13.17
CA GLU A 145 -17.02 -4.89 13.20
C GLU A 145 -16.95 -4.03 11.94
N HIS A 146 -15.74 -3.59 11.56
CA HIS A 146 -15.53 -2.79 10.36
C HIS A 146 -15.98 -3.54 9.09
N HIS A 147 -15.63 -4.83 8.98
CA HIS A 147 -16.07 -5.67 7.86
C HIS A 147 -17.60 -5.82 7.81
N HIS A 148 -18.27 -5.93 8.96
CA HIS A 148 -19.73 -6.01 9.02
C HIS A 148 -20.40 -4.71 8.58
N LEU A 149 -19.87 -3.55 9.02
CA LEU A 149 -20.29 -2.23 8.59
C LEU A 149 -20.16 -2.04 7.07
N LEU A 150 -18.98 -2.33 6.52
CA LEU A 150 -18.72 -2.25 5.08
C LEU A 150 -19.64 -3.17 4.27
N HIS A 151 -19.95 -4.36 4.78
CA HIS A 151 -20.85 -5.28 4.09
C HIS A 151 -22.29 -4.75 4.07
N THR A 152 -22.73 -4.15 5.18
CA THR A 152 -24.05 -3.53 5.31
C THR A 152 -24.19 -2.33 4.38
N GLU A 153 -23.21 -1.43 4.38
CA GLU A 153 -23.16 -0.27 3.49
C GLU A 153 -23.14 -0.68 2.01
N ASN A 154 -22.32 -1.67 1.64
CA ASN A 154 -22.31 -2.22 0.28
C ASN A 154 -23.68 -2.80 -0.12
N SER A 155 -24.39 -3.45 0.79
CA SER A 155 -25.72 -3.99 0.51
C SER A 155 -26.75 -2.89 0.31
N GLN A 156 -26.68 -1.81 1.10
CA GLN A 156 -27.54 -0.63 0.98
C GLN A 156 -27.29 0.09 -0.34
N LEU A 157 -26.03 0.39 -0.66
CA LEU A 157 -25.66 1.05 -1.92
C LEU A 157 -26.09 0.22 -3.15
N LYS A 158 -26.01 -1.10 -3.09
CA LYS A 158 -26.53 -1.98 -4.15
C LYS A 158 -28.05 -1.86 -4.29
N SER A 159 -28.79 -1.85 -3.18
CA SER A 159 -30.24 -1.66 -3.18
C SER A 159 -30.64 -0.29 -3.73
N GLU A 160 -29.94 0.78 -3.34
CA GLU A 160 -30.16 2.13 -3.86
C GLU A 160 -29.88 2.22 -5.36
N LEU A 161 -28.78 1.61 -5.81
CA LEU A 161 -28.43 1.54 -7.23
C LEU A 161 -29.53 0.82 -8.04
N ASP A 162 -30.06 -0.29 -7.52
CA ASP A 162 -31.12 -1.04 -8.19
C ASP A 162 -32.47 -0.30 -8.16
N ALA A 163 -32.76 0.45 -7.08
CA ALA A 163 -33.92 1.34 -7.00
C ALA A 163 -33.84 2.49 -8.01
N LEU A 164 -32.67 3.15 -8.13
CA LEU A 164 -32.41 4.19 -9.13
C LEU A 164 -32.53 3.64 -10.56
N ARG A 165 -31.99 2.44 -10.81
CA ARG A 165 -32.15 1.73 -12.10
C ARG A 165 -33.61 1.41 -12.40
N ALA A 166 -34.41 1.04 -11.40
CA ALA A 166 -35.84 0.79 -11.57
C ALA A 166 -36.62 2.08 -11.82
N GLN A 167 -36.29 3.19 -11.17
CA GLN A 167 -36.88 4.51 -11.45
C GLN A 167 -36.60 4.99 -12.88
N LEU A 168 -35.42 4.68 -13.42
CA LEU A 168 -35.08 4.92 -14.83
C LEU A 168 -35.88 4.04 -15.82
N ARG A 169 -36.54 2.97 -15.35
CA ARG A 169 -37.32 2.00 -16.16
C ARG A 169 -38.84 2.25 -16.17
N GLY A 170 -39.33 3.34 -15.57
CA GLY A 170 -40.75 3.75 -15.67
C GLY A 170 -41.20 4.01 -17.13
N PRO A 171 -42.52 4.05 -17.43
CA PRO A 171 -43.05 4.07 -18.79
C PRO A 171 -42.84 5.44 -19.44
N ARG A 172 -41.61 5.70 -19.90
CA ARG A 172 -41.34 6.72 -20.92
C ARG A 172 -41.80 6.13 -22.24
N THR A 173 -42.53 6.89 -23.05
CA THR A 173 -42.88 6.54 -24.43
C THR A 173 -41.66 6.00 -25.19
N ILE A 174 -41.56 4.66 -25.36
CA ILE A 174 -40.36 3.92 -25.86
C ILE A 174 -40.30 3.88 -27.40
N THR A 175 -40.88 4.84 -28.10
CA THR A 175 -40.87 4.86 -29.57
C THR A 175 -39.58 5.50 -30.15
N PRO A 176 -38.97 6.54 -29.55
CA PRO A 176 -37.68 7.09 -30.02
C PRO A 176 -36.46 6.23 -29.63
N LEU A 177 -36.56 5.50 -28.51
CA LEU A 177 -35.44 4.76 -27.92
C LEU A 177 -34.96 3.58 -28.78
N LYS A 178 -35.84 2.87 -29.50
CA LYS A 178 -35.41 1.72 -30.32
C LYS A 178 -34.49 2.13 -31.48
N GLY A 179 -34.77 3.27 -32.13
CA GLY A 179 -33.93 3.80 -33.20
C GLY A 179 -32.57 4.28 -32.67
N GLN A 180 -32.58 5.03 -31.57
CA GLN A 180 -31.36 5.49 -30.90
C GLN A 180 -30.49 4.34 -30.38
N LEU A 181 -31.09 3.29 -29.79
CA LEU A 181 -30.37 2.11 -29.33
C LEU A 181 -29.75 1.30 -30.49
N ARG A 182 -30.45 1.22 -31.64
CA ARG A 182 -29.91 0.58 -32.84
C ARG A 182 -28.72 1.37 -33.38
N ASN A 183 -28.85 2.69 -33.45
CA ASN A 183 -27.77 3.57 -33.90
C ASN A 183 -26.57 3.51 -32.95
N ARG A 184 -26.79 3.55 -31.63
CA ARG A 184 -25.75 3.39 -30.61
C ARG A 184 -24.99 2.07 -30.78
N ARG A 185 -25.71 0.97 -31.00
CA ARG A 185 -25.10 -0.35 -31.18
C ARG A 185 -24.27 -0.42 -32.47
N ALA A 186 -24.80 0.10 -33.58
CA ALA A 186 -24.03 0.20 -34.83
C ALA A 186 -22.79 1.10 -34.69
N ALA A 187 -22.89 2.22 -33.96
CA ALA A 187 -21.75 3.08 -33.66
C ALA A 187 -20.70 2.36 -32.78
N MET A 188 -21.14 1.58 -31.79
CA MET A 188 -20.27 0.74 -30.96
C MET A 188 -19.51 -0.29 -31.81
N ASP A 189 -20.18 -0.98 -32.73
CA ASP A 189 -19.56 -1.98 -33.60
C ASP A 189 -18.47 -1.34 -34.50
N LEU A 190 -18.76 -0.15 -35.04
CA LEU A 190 -17.80 0.63 -35.83
C LEU A 190 -16.59 1.08 -34.99
N VAL A 191 -16.80 1.52 -33.74
CA VAL A 191 -15.69 1.87 -32.84
C VAL A 191 -14.85 0.65 -32.48
N HIS A 192 -15.47 -0.51 -32.24
CA HIS A 192 -14.74 -1.76 -31.98
C HIS A 192 -13.88 -2.15 -33.19
N ALA A 193 -14.42 -2.08 -34.40
CA ALA A 193 -13.65 -2.31 -35.63
C ALA A 193 -12.48 -1.31 -35.75
N ALA A 194 -12.71 -0.05 -35.41
CA ALA A 194 -11.68 0.98 -35.41
C ALA A 194 -10.54 0.68 -34.41
N VAL A 195 -10.86 0.20 -33.21
CA VAL A 195 -9.86 -0.17 -32.18
C VAL A 195 -9.02 -1.36 -32.62
N GLN A 196 -9.59 -2.30 -33.38
CA GLN A 196 -8.89 -3.47 -33.91
C GLN A 196 -8.04 -3.13 -35.16
N SER A 197 -8.37 -2.07 -35.89
CA SER A 197 -7.59 -1.65 -37.05
C SER A 197 -6.20 -1.14 -36.64
N ARG A 198 -5.19 -1.60 -37.40
CA ARG A 198 -3.80 -1.15 -37.26
C ARG A 198 -3.48 0.09 -38.09
N HIS A 199 -4.33 0.44 -39.06
CA HIS A 199 -4.08 1.54 -40.00
C HIS A 199 -4.86 2.79 -39.57
N PHE A 200 -4.14 3.89 -39.31
CA PHE A 200 -4.78 5.11 -38.81
C PHE A 200 -5.84 5.73 -39.74
N PRO A 201 -5.68 5.78 -41.08
CA PRO A 201 -6.72 6.33 -41.95
C PRO A 201 -8.02 5.54 -41.91
N GLU A 202 -7.93 4.21 -41.94
CA GLU A 202 -9.08 3.30 -41.82
C GLU A 202 -9.76 3.46 -40.45
N LYS A 203 -8.95 3.55 -39.38
CA LYS A 203 -9.47 3.82 -38.03
C LYS A 203 -10.27 5.12 -37.97
N ILE A 204 -9.79 6.20 -38.57
CA ILE A 204 -10.51 7.49 -38.66
C ILE A 204 -11.81 7.34 -39.44
N GLU A 205 -11.81 6.57 -40.52
CA GLU A 205 -13.01 6.33 -41.32
C GLU A 205 -14.09 5.63 -40.51
N PHE A 206 -13.74 4.56 -39.79
CA PHE A 206 -14.68 3.83 -38.93
C PHE A 206 -15.29 4.70 -37.84
N VAL A 207 -14.47 5.46 -37.10
CA VAL A 207 -14.99 6.35 -36.04
C VAL A 207 -15.76 7.54 -36.60
N THR A 208 -15.44 8.02 -37.80
CA THR A 208 -16.22 9.09 -38.45
C THR A 208 -17.59 8.57 -38.88
N LYS A 209 -17.67 7.34 -39.41
CA LYS A 209 -18.94 6.66 -39.66
C LYS A 209 -19.72 6.44 -38.36
N ALA A 210 -19.04 6.06 -37.27
CA ALA A 210 -19.69 5.88 -35.97
C ALA A 210 -20.34 7.18 -35.47
N ILE A 211 -19.63 8.31 -35.57
CA ILE A 211 -20.15 9.64 -35.21
C ILE A 211 -21.33 10.05 -36.10
N ALA A 212 -21.30 9.72 -37.40
CA ALA A 212 -22.42 10.00 -38.30
C ALA A 212 -23.68 9.18 -37.97
N VAL A 213 -23.52 7.99 -37.42
CA VAL A 213 -24.62 7.11 -37.00
C VAL A 213 -25.19 7.52 -35.64
N ASP A 214 -24.30 7.88 -34.69
CA ASP A 214 -24.65 8.36 -33.35
C ASP A 214 -23.67 9.45 -32.91
N ASP A 215 -24.10 10.70 -33.04
CA ASP A 215 -23.31 11.89 -32.71
C ASP A 215 -23.21 12.16 -31.20
N GLN A 216 -23.92 11.38 -30.39
CA GLN A 216 -23.89 11.41 -28.92
C GLN A 216 -23.03 10.27 -28.34
N TYR A 217 -22.35 9.48 -29.18
CA TYR A 217 -21.49 8.40 -28.72
C TYR A 217 -20.07 8.89 -28.41
N VAL A 218 -19.81 9.11 -27.11
CA VAL A 218 -18.58 9.70 -26.56
C VAL A 218 -17.32 8.97 -27.04
N ASP A 219 -17.30 7.64 -26.97
CA ASP A 219 -16.11 6.84 -27.29
C ASP A 219 -15.63 7.05 -28.73
N ALA A 220 -16.55 7.34 -29.67
CA ALA A 220 -16.17 7.58 -31.06
C ALA A 220 -15.29 8.84 -31.20
N TYR A 221 -15.62 9.91 -30.47
CA TYR A 221 -14.80 11.11 -30.42
C TYR A 221 -13.47 10.85 -29.70
N VAL A 222 -13.50 10.16 -28.56
CA VAL A 222 -12.28 9.80 -27.81
C VAL A 222 -11.30 9.00 -28.68
N VAL A 223 -11.79 7.96 -29.36
CA VAL A 223 -10.97 7.11 -30.23
C VAL A 223 -10.46 7.89 -31.44
N ARG A 224 -11.27 8.77 -32.03
CA ARG A 224 -10.81 9.62 -33.15
C ARG A 224 -9.73 10.60 -32.71
N GLY A 225 -9.93 11.30 -31.59
CA GLY A 225 -8.94 12.21 -31.02
C GLY A 225 -7.62 11.52 -30.69
N GLN A 226 -7.67 10.35 -30.05
CA GLN A 226 -6.48 9.52 -29.78
C GLN A 226 -5.78 9.07 -31.07
N THR A 227 -6.55 8.79 -32.13
CA THR A 227 -5.99 8.39 -33.43
C THR A 227 -5.24 9.55 -34.08
N TYR A 228 -5.76 10.78 -34.01
CA TYR A 228 -5.03 11.96 -34.48
C TYR A 228 -3.70 12.18 -33.72
N LEU A 229 -3.70 12.02 -32.39
CA LEU A 229 -2.46 12.08 -31.61
C LEU A 229 -1.48 10.97 -31.97
N SER A 230 -1.98 9.77 -32.27
CA SER A 230 -1.16 8.65 -32.69
C SER A 230 -0.48 8.90 -34.04
N ILE A 231 -1.20 9.51 -35.00
CA ILE A 231 -0.65 9.95 -36.29
C ILE A 231 0.43 11.00 -36.07
N ALA A 232 0.16 12.01 -35.23
CA ALA A 232 1.12 13.05 -34.94
C ALA A 232 2.41 12.47 -34.32
N SER A 233 2.26 11.52 -33.39
CA SER A 233 3.38 10.80 -32.77
C SER A 233 4.18 9.99 -33.79
N SER A 234 3.51 9.18 -34.64
CA SER A 234 4.17 8.33 -35.63
C SER A 234 4.92 9.12 -36.69
N ASN A 235 4.42 10.30 -37.06
CA ASN A 235 4.99 11.15 -38.10
C ASN A 235 5.91 12.26 -37.56
N SER A 236 6.18 12.26 -36.24
CA SER A 236 6.96 13.30 -35.55
C SER A 236 8.32 13.65 -36.16
N LYS A 237 8.96 12.69 -36.84
CA LYS A 237 10.26 12.85 -37.51
C LYS A 237 10.17 13.16 -39.01
N LYS A 238 9.00 12.95 -39.62
CA LYS A 238 8.80 12.97 -41.09
C LYS A 238 8.00 14.19 -41.56
N SER A 239 7.08 14.68 -40.73
CA SER A 239 6.18 15.77 -41.08
C SER A 239 6.59 17.11 -40.44
N PRO A 240 6.30 18.25 -41.08
CA PRO A 240 6.49 19.58 -40.51
C PRO A 240 5.73 19.75 -39.19
N ARG A 241 6.28 20.56 -38.28
CA ARG A 241 5.66 20.78 -36.96
C ARG A 241 4.26 21.40 -37.04
N ALA A 242 3.98 22.21 -38.05
CA ALA A 242 2.67 22.82 -38.25
C ALA A 242 1.58 21.76 -38.49
N GLU A 243 1.84 20.80 -39.39
CA GLU A 243 0.93 19.68 -39.67
C GLU A 243 0.69 18.82 -38.41
N LEU A 244 1.76 18.54 -37.65
CA LEU A 244 1.66 17.80 -36.40
C LEU A 244 0.85 18.52 -35.31
N ASN A 245 0.88 19.85 -35.30
CA ASN A 245 0.08 20.65 -34.39
C ASN A 245 -1.39 20.66 -34.83
N GLU A 246 -1.67 20.64 -36.14
CA GLU A 246 -3.05 20.55 -36.66
C GLU A 246 -3.73 19.25 -36.20
N TYR A 247 -3.03 18.12 -36.23
CA TYR A 247 -3.56 16.88 -35.67
C TYR A 247 -3.85 16.99 -34.17
N ALA A 248 -3.01 17.69 -33.41
CA ALA A 248 -3.27 17.94 -31.99
C ALA A 248 -4.50 18.85 -31.78
N ASP A 249 -4.70 19.85 -32.63
CA ASP A 249 -5.88 20.73 -32.58
C ASP A 249 -7.16 19.97 -32.92
N ARG A 250 -7.14 19.10 -33.94
CA ARG A 250 -8.25 18.20 -34.26
C ARG A 250 -8.55 17.24 -33.10
N ALA A 251 -7.52 16.70 -32.45
CA ALA A 251 -7.69 15.85 -31.28
C ALA A 251 -8.34 16.61 -30.12
N ILE A 252 -7.91 17.83 -29.83
CA ILE A 252 -8.50 18.69 -28.79
C ILE A 252 -9.98 18.95 -29.10
N ALA A 253 -10.34 19.25 -30.34
CA ALA A 253 -11.74 19.47 -30.73
C ALA A 253 -12.61 18.23 -30.48
N ASP A 254 -12.10 17.03 -30.79
CA ASP A 254 -12.80 15.78 -30.50
C ASP A 254 -12.93 15.52 -29.00
N PHE A 255 -11.88 15.76 -28.22
CA PHE A 255 -11.97 15.62 -26.76
C PHE A 255 -12.88 16.67 -26.13
N ASP A 256 -12.88 17.91 -26.62
CA ASP A 256 -13.82 18.95 -26.18
C ASP A 256 -15.26 18.52 -26.45
N ARG A 257 -15.53 17.94 -27.64
CA ARG A 257 -16.86 17.40 -27.94
C ARG A 257 -17.23 16.22 -27.03
N ALA A 258 -16.29 15.31 -26.77
CA ALA A 258 -16.47 14.22 -25.83
C ALA A 258 -16.81 14.73 -24.41
N LEU A 259 -16.13 15.79 -23.96
CA LEU A 259 -16.34 16.39 -22.63
C LEU A 259 -17.61 17.22 -22.52
N VAL A 260 -18.15 17.74 -23.64
CA VAL A 260 -19.50 18.32 -23.67
C VAL A 260 -20.57 17.26 -23.46
N LEU A 261 -20.36 16.05 -24.00
CA LEU A 261 -21.28 14.92 -23.89
C LEU A 261 -21.16 14.18 -22.55
N ASP A 262 -19.93 14.02 -22.05
CA ASP A 262 -19.60 13.43 -20.76
C ASP A 262 -18.46 14.23 -20.08
N PRO A 263 -18.79 15.18 -19.18
CA PRO A 263 -17.82 16.05 -18.51
C PRO A 263 -16.80 15.33 -17.61
N PHE A 264 -17.08 14.08 -17.23
CA PHE A 264 -16.27 13.29 -16.30
C PHE A 264 -15.56 12.11 -16.98
N SER A 265 -15.60 12.02 -18.32
CA SER A 265 -14.92 10.95 -19.05
C SER A 265 -13.40 10.96 -18.78
N PRO A 266 -12.84 9.95 -18.06
CA PRO A 266 -11.41 9.95 -17.72
C PRO A 266 -10.54 9.85 -18.98
N TRP A 267 -10.98 9.09 -19.98
CA TRP A 267 -10.27 8.92 -21.25
C TRP A 267 -10.27 10.19 -22.10
N ALA A 268 -11.35 10.97 -22.12
CA ALA A 268 -11.38 12.25 -22.82
C ALA A 268 -10.47 13.29 -22.13
N LEU A 269 -10.51 13.35 -20.79
CA LEU A 269 -9.62 14.22 -20.00
C LEU A 269 -8.14 13.85 -20.20
N LEU A 270 -7.80 12.56 -20.12
CA LEU A 270 -6.44 12.06 -20.38
C LEU A 270 -6.00 12.40 -21.81
N GLY A 271 -6.84 12.13 -22.81
CA GLY A 271 -6.52 12.40 -24.21
C GLY A 271 -6.28 13.89 -24.48
N ARG A 272 -7.10 14.75 -23.87
CA ARG A 272 -6.92 16.20 -23.93
C ARG A 272 -5.64 16.66 -23.25
N GLY A 273 -5.30 16.07 -22.10
CA GLY A 273 -4.02 16.28 -21.43
C GLY A 273 -2.82 15.88 -22.29
N ASP A 274 -2.91 14.73 -22.97
CA ASP A 274 -1.88 14.26 -23.91
C ASP A 274 -1.73 15.22 -25.11
N ALA A 275 -2.82 15.77 -25.63
CA ALA A 275 -2.79 16.77 -26.70
C ALA A 275 -2.14 18.10 -26.23
N PHE A 276 -2.45 18.57 -25.03
CA PHE A 276 -1.81 19.76 -24.46
C PHE A 276 -0.33 19.53 -24.16
N THR A 277 0.04 18.33 -23.69
CA THR A 277 1.44 17.93 -23.51
C THR A 277 2.19 17.98 -24.85
N TRP A 278 1.58 17.49 -25.92
CA TRP A 278 2.13 17.58 -27.28
C TRP A 278 2.40 19.03 -27.69
N LYS A 279 1.46 19.93 -27.40
CA LYS A 279 1.58 21.38 -27.65
C LYS A 279 2.50 22.10 -26.67
N LYS A 280 3.12 21.39 -25.73
CA LYS A 280 3.99 21.93 -24.65
C LYS A 280 3.25 22.89 -23.70
N GLN A 281 1.93 22.80 -23.63
CA GLN A 281 1.10 23.56 -22.69
C GLN A 281 0.96 22.77 -21.39
N THR A 282 2.02 22.78 -20.59
CA THR A 282 2.16 21.88 -19.42
C THR A 282 1.14 22.13 -18.32
N GLU A 283 0.75 23.37 -18.07
CA GLU A 283 -0.25 23.70 -17.04
C GLU A 283 -1.63 23.16 -17.41
N GLU A 284 -2.05 23.36 -18.66
CA GLU A 284 -3.32 22.83 -19.14
C GLU A 284 -3.32 21.30 -19.18
N ALA A 285 -2.18 20.68 -19.55
CA ALA A 285 -2.05 19.23 -19.48
C ALA A 285 -2.23 18.69 -18.06
N ALA A 286 -1.54 19.28 -17.07
CA ALA A 286 -1.63 18.88 -15.67
C ALA A 286 -3.06 18.97 -15.13
N LYS A 287 -3.77 20.09 -15.39
CA LYS A 287 -5.18 20.26 -14.99
C LYS A 287 -6.08 19.17 -15.54
N ASN A 288 -5.89 18.75 -16.80
CA ASN A 288 -6.70 17.69 -17.39
C ASN A 288 -6.39 16.31 -16.78
N TYR A 289 -5.12 16.00 -16.48
CA TYR A 289 -4.76 14.75 -15.78
C TYR A 289 -5.29 14.73 -14.34
N GLU A 290 -5.19 15.83 -13.61
CA GLU A 290 -5.75 15.98 -12.26
C GLU A 290 -7.27 15.79 -12.27
N ARG A 291 -7.98 16.40 -13.24
CA ARG A 291 -9.42 16.16 -13.42
C ARG A 291 -9.74 14.71 -13.78
N ALA A 292 -8.90 14.03 -14.56
CA ALA A 292 -9.08 12.62 -14.86
C ALA A 292 -8.98 11.76 -13.59
N LEU A 293 -8.04 12.10 -12.69
CA LEU A 293 -7.88 11.44 -11.39
C LEU A 293 -8.97 11.81 -10.38
N GLN A 294 -9.57 12.99 -10.50
CA GLN A 294 -10.78 13.35 -9.72
C GLN A 294 -11.99 12.53 -10.17
N ALA A 295 -12.11 12.24 -11.47
CA ALA A 295 -13.18 11.41 -12.01
C ALA A 295 -12.97 9.92 -11.70
N ASP A 296 -11.73 9.44 -11.79
CA ASP A 296 -11.35 8.08 -11.43
C ASP A 296 -9.98 8.07 -10.70
N PRO A 297 -9.99 7.98 -9.35
CA PRO A 297 -8.77 7.94 -8.55
C PRO A 297 -7.86 6.74 -8.84
N MET A 298 -8.38 5.66 -9.43
CA MET A 298 -7.63 4.46 -9.81
C MET A 298 -7.15 4.50 -11.27
N PHE A 299 -7.22 5.65 -11.93
CA PHE A 299 -6.80 5.77 -13.31
C PHE A 299 -5.28 5.92 -13.44
N ASP A 300 -4.58 4.78 -13.29
CA ASP A 300 -3.13 4.67 -13.24
C ASP A 300 -2.41 5.41 -14.37
N ILE A 301 -2.98 5.38 -15.58
CA ILE A 301 -2.38 6.03 -16.75
C ILE A 301 -2.33 7.56 -16.55
N ALA A 302 -3.38 8.18 -16.02
CA ALA A 302 -3.39 9.61 -15.75
C ALA A 302 -2.36 9.99 -14.67
N GLN A 303 -2.23 9.17 -13.61
CA GLN A 303 -1.24 9.39 -12.57
C GLN A 303 0.20 9.26 -13.12
N GLN A 304 0.45 8.27 -13.97
CA GLN A 304 1.74 8.14 -14.66
C GLN A 304 2.05 9.34 -15.54
N ARG A 305 1.07 9.85 -16.30
CA ARG A 305 1.24 11.06 -17.11
C ARG A 305 1.54 12.28 -16.27
N LEU A 306 0.84 12.46 -15.15
CA LEU A 306 1.03 13.57 -14.22
C LEU A 306 2.43 13.54 -13.59
N ILE A 307 2.86 12.37 -13.07
CA ILE A 307 4.23 12.16 -12.54
C ILE A 307 5.27 12.51 -13.60
N ALA A 308 5.13 11.98 -14.82
CA ALA A 308 6.09 12.22 -15.89
C ALA A 308 6.16 13.71 -16.28
N LEU A 309 5.01 14.38 -16.37
CA LEU A 309 4.90 15.79 -16.74
C LEU A 309 5.55 16.71 -15.70
N HIS A 310 5.23 16.53 -14.41
CA HIS A 310 5.82 17.33 -13.33
C HIS A 310 7.31 17.05 -13.17
N THR A 311 7.74 15.80 -13.25
CA THR A 311 9.16 15.43 -13.17
C THR A 311 9.96 16.06 -14.32
N ALA A 312 9.44 16.02 -15.55
CA ALA A 312 10.09 16.66 -16.70
C ALA A 312 10.13 18.18 -16.58
N THR A 313 9.08 18.80 -16.05
CA THR A 313 9.00 20.24 -15.82
C THR A 313 9.99 20.68 -14.73
N ALA A 314 10.00 19.98 -13.60
CA ALA A 314 10.94 20.20 -12.51
C ALA A 314 12.39 20.02 -12.97
N LYS A 315 12.69 19.00 -13.80
CA LYS A 315 14.03 18.81 -14.37
C LYS A 315 14.50 20.01 -15.18
N LYS A 316 13.63 20.63 -15.98
CA LYS A 316 13.95 21.86 -16.72
C LYS A 316 14.19 23.05 -15.78
N GLN A 317 13.36 23.21 -14.76
CA GLN A 317 13.51 24.27 -13.76
C GLN A 317 14.81 24.11 -12.97
N VAL A 318 15.18 22.88 -12.58
CA VAL A 318 16.46 22.55 -11.93
C VAL A 318 17.63 22.92 -12.84
N ALA A 319 17.59 22.55 -14.12
CA ALA A 319 18.62 22.92 -15.09
C ALA A 319 18.73 24.45 -15.27
N ALA A 320 17.60 25.16 -15.21
CA ALA A 320 17.52 26.62 -15.24
C ALA A 320 17.86 27.29 -13.89
N ARG A 321 18.24 26.51 -12.85
CA ARG A 321 18.50 26.99 -11.48
C ARG A 321 17.31 27.68 -10.79
N GLN A 322 16.09 27.38 -11.24
CA GLN A 322 14.83 27.88 -10.69
C GLN A 322 14.37 27.01 -9.51
N TRP A 323 15.17 26.99 -8.43
CA TRP A 323 15.01 26.08 -7.29
C TRP A 323 13.63 26.16 -6.63
N ARG A 324 13.12 27.38 -6.41
CA ARG A 324 11.80 27.57 -5.76
C ARG A 324 10.64 27.06 -6.63
N GLN A 325 10.72 27.27 -7.95
CA GLN A 325 9.71 26.78 -8.89
C GLN A 325 9.76 25.26 -9.02
N ALA A 326 10.98 24.68 -9.01
CA ALA A 326 11.17 23.23 -8.97
C ALA A 326 10.53 22.60 -7.73
N LEU A 327 10.73 23.18 -6.55
CA LEU A 327 10.05 22.71 -5.32
C LEU A 327 8.53 22.84 -5.44
N ALA A 328 8.02 24.00 -5.86
CA ALA A 328 6.58 24.20 -6.03
C ALA A 328 5.94 23.18 -6.99
N THR A 329 6.70 22.70 -7.99
CA THR A 329 6.26 21.67 -8.94
C THR A 329 6.34 20.25 -8.35
N LEU A 330 7.35 19.96 -7.53
CA LEU A 330 7.61 18.64 -6.95
C LEU A 330 6.82 18.38 -5.66
N ASP A 331 6.56 19.40 -4.87
CA ASP A 331 5.91 19.28 -3.56
C ASP A 331 4.50 18.70 -3.62
N PRO A 332 3.57 19.16 -4.48
CA PRO A 332 2.24 18.53 -4.57
C PRO A 332 2.34 17.07 -5.02
N LEU A 333 3.28 16.74 -5.91
CA LEU A 333 3.48 15.38 -6.41
C LEU A 333 3.98 14.41 -5.33
N LEU A 334 4.73 14.91 -4.35
CA LEU A 334 5.44 14.11 -3.37
C LEU A 334 4.88 14.26 -1.93
N ARG A 335 3.65 14.76 -1.77
CA ARG A 335 3.01 14.82 -0.43
C ARG A 335 2.74 13.41 0.10
N SER A 336 2.87 13.26 1.42
CA SER A 336 2.94 11.99 2.18
C SER A 336 1.64 11.20 2.29
N ASP A 337 0.53 11.69 1.74
CA ASP A 337 -0.79 11.03 1.82
C ASP A 337 -1.12 10.14 0.60
N GLU A 338 -0.22 10.06 -0.38
CA GLU A 338 -0.44 9.20 -1.54
C GLU A 338 0.09 7.78 -1.32
N SER A 339 -0.71 6.81 -1.78
CA SER A 339 -0.44 5.37 -1.68
C SER A 339 1.05 5.04 -1.96
N PRO A 340 1.71 4.24 -1.10
CA PRO A 340 3.09 3.80 -1.30
C PRO A 340 3.37 3.16 -2.66
N SER A 341 2.32 2.70 -3.37
CA SER A 341 2.37 2.08 -4.69
C SER A 341 3.05 2.92 -5.77
N TRP A 342 3.04 4.26 -5.66
CA TRP A 342 3.62 5.16 -6.66
C TRP A 342 5.07 5.58 -6.39
N THR A 343 5.62 5.18 -5.25
CA THR A 343 6.96 5.61 -4.81
C THR A 343 8.04 5.23 -5.81
N TYR A 344 7.92 4.05 -6.45
CA TYR A 344 8.88 3.59 -7.45
C TYR A 344 8.90 4.50 -8.69
N GLN A 345 7.74 4.93 -9.19
CA GLN A 345 7.58 5.82 -10.34
C GLN A 345 8.02 7.26 -10.01
N LYS A 346 7.86 7.67 -8.75
CA LYS A 346 8.26 9.00 -8.24
C LYS A 346 9.75 9.11 -7.87
N ARG A 347 10.54 8.04 -8.02
CA ARG A 347 11.97 8.05 -7.63
C ARG A 347 12.77 9.20 -8.24
N ASP A 348 12.53 9.52 -9.51
CA ASP A 348 13.24 10.59 -10.21
C ASP A 348 12.84 11.96 -9.67
N ALA A 349 11.57 12.13 -9.28
CA ALA A 349 11.10 13.34 -8.61
C ALA A 349 11.74 13.51 -7.22
N HIS A 350 11.86 12.43 -6.43
CA HIS A 350 12.58 12.45 -5.15
C HIS A 350 14.07 12.80 -5.34
N ILE A 351 14.75 12.23 -6.34
CA ILE A 351 16.14 12.57 -6.69
C ILE A 351 16.27 14.04 -7.10
N LEU A 352 15.34 14.57 -7.91
CA LEU A 352 15.35 15.98 -8.28
C LEU A 352 15.12 16.88 -7.07
N ARG A 353 14.18 16.53 -6.19
CA ARG A 353 13.91 17.31 -4.97
C ARG A 353 15.11 17.31 -4.02
N SER A 354 15.79 16.18 -3.87
CA SER A 354 17.02 16.11 -3.07
C SER A 354 18.14 16.97 -3.65
N GLN A 355 18.28 17.03 -4.98
CA GLN A 355 19.23 17.94 -5.64
C GLN A 355 18.91 19.40 -5.32
N VAL A 356 17.63 19.76 -5.36
CA VAL A 356 17.20 21.12 -5.01
C VAL A 356 17.46 21.43 -3.54
N TYR A 357 17.12 20.53 -2.62
CA TYR A 357 17.42 20.70 -1.20
C TYR A 357 18.93 20.84 -0.92
N ALA A 358 19.76 20.03 -1.57
CA ALA A 358 21.21 20.12 -1.45
C ALA A 358 21.79 21.46 -1.94
N ARG A 359 21.13 22.12 -2.91
CA ARG A 359 21.46 23.46 -3.41
C ARG A 359 20.98 24.57 -2.48
N LEU A 360 19.92 24.31 -1.72
CA LEU A 360 19.38 25.21 -0.70
C LEU A 360 19.99 24.96 0.70
N ASP A 361 21.08 24.19 0.76
CA ASP A 361 21.79 23.77 1.97
C ASP A 361 20.94 23.01 3.01
N LYS A 362 19.85 22.41 2.55
CA LYS A 362 18.95 21.56 3.34
C LYS A 362 19.40 20.11 3.27
N LEU A 363 20.58 19.84 3.81
CA LEU A 363 21.29 18.56 3.60
C LEU A 363 20.56 17.36 4.17
N GLN A 364 20.00 17.47 5.38
CA GLN A 364 19.27 16.36 5.98
C GLN A 364 18.02 16.01 5.16
N GLN A 365 17.25 17.00 4.74
CA GLN A 365 16.07 16.78 3.90
C GLN A 365 16.45 16.12 2.57
N ALA A 366 17.59 16.49 1.98
CA ALA A 366 18.09 15.84 0.77
C ALA A 366 18.45 14.35 1.00
N VAL A 367 19.04 14.01 2.15
CA VAL A 367 19.32 12.63 2.55
C VAL A 367 18.03 11.82 2.76
N ASP A 368 17.01 12.43 3.38
CA ASP A 368 15.73 11.79 3.66
C ASP A 368 15.02 11.39 2.35
N GLU A 369 14.99 12.29 1.37
CA GLU A 369 14.44 12.02 0.03
C GLU A 369 15.14 10.84 -0.66
N LEU A 370 16.48 10.80 -0.61
CA LEU A 370 17.25 9.70 -1.21
C LEU A 370 17.06 8.38 -0.44
N THR A 371 16.76 8.45 0.85
CA THR A 371 16.43 7.29 1.66
C THR A 371 15.10 6.66 1.26
N VAL A 372 14.11 7.48 0.88
CA VAL A 372 12.86 6.98 0.28
C VAL A 372 13.14 6.23 -1.03
N VAL A 373 13.98 6.81 -1.91
CA VAL A 373 14.36 6.18 -3.18
C VAL A 373 15.03 4.82 -2.95
N LEU A 374 16.00 4.76 -2.03
CA LEU A 374 16.78 3.54 -1.77
C LEU A 374 15.98 2.45 -1.03
N ARG A 375 14.79 2.78 -0.50
CA ARG A 375 13.85 1.78 0.04
C ARG A 375 13.17 1.00 -1.07
N VAL A 376 12.84 1.66 -2.19
CA VAL A 376 12.12 1.04 -3.32
C VAL A 376 13.04 0.62 -4.47
N ASP A 377 14.22 1.23 -4.56
CA ASP A 377 15.25 0.90 -5.53
C ASP A 377 16.63 0.87 -4.83
N PRO A 378 16.94 -0.20 -4.05
CA PRO A 378 18.18 -0.30 -3.29
C PRO A 378 19.44 -0.37 -4.15
N ALA A 379 19.29 -0.64 -5.45
CA ALA A 379 20.36 -0.73 -6.44
C ALA A 379 20.56 0.59 -7.22
N ASN A 380 19.86 1.66 -6.84
CA ASN A 380 19.99 2.96 -7.49
C ASN A 380 21.37 3.59 -7.21
N ARG A 381 22.33 3.35 -8.11
CA ARG A 381 23.71 3.84 -7.98
C ARG A 381 23.80 5.34 -7.83
N HIS A 382 22.97 6.07 -8.60
CA HIS A 382 22.97 7.53 -8.58
C HIS A 382 22.49 8.06 -7.21
N ALA A 383 21.42 7.47 -6.65
CA ALA A 383 20.94 7.85 -5.33
C ALA A 383 21.95 7.52 -4.22
N LEU A 384 22.61 6.35 -4.26
CA LEU A 384 23.68 5.98 -3.32
C LEU A 384 24.84 6.97 -3.36
N LEU A 385 25.40 7.22 -4.56
CA LEU A 385 26.49 8.19 -4.75
C LEU A 385 26.12 9.57 -4.22
N PHE A 386 24.90 10.02 -4.53
CA PHE A 386 24.49 11.35 -4.14
C PHE A 386 24.28 11.45 -2.62
N ARG A 387 23.71 10.41 -1.99
CA ARG A 387 23.52 10.37 -0.54
C ARG A 387 24.85 10.26 0.20
N ALA A 388 25.81 9.50 -0.32
CA ALA A 388 27.16 9.41 0.23
C ALA A 388 27.84 10.79 0.31
N LYS A 389 27.84 11.55 -0.79
CA LYS A 389 28.38 12.92 -0.84
C LYS A 389 27.68 13.88 0.13
N LEU A 390 26.38 13.70 0.35
CA LEU A 390 25.64 14.50 1.33
C LEU A 390 26.01 14.12 2.77
N HIS A 391 26.21 12.82 3.04
CA HIS A 391 26.72 12.35 4.33
C HIS A 391 28.12 12.89 4.64
N GLU A 392 29.02 13.01 3.65
CA GLU A 392 30.32 13.68 3.84
C GLU A 392 30.16 15.13 4.26
N ARG A 393 29.29 15.90 3.58
CA ARG A 393 29.00 17.29 3.93
C ARG A 393 28.40 17.43 5.34
N LEU A 394 27.67 16.42 5.80
CA LEU A 394 27.10 16.32 7.15
C LEU A 394 28.09 15.74 8.19
N GLN A 395 29.33 15.44 7.81
CA GLN A 395 30.34 14.79 8.67
C GLN A 395 29.92 13.39 9.18
N GLN A 396 29.03 12.72 8.46
CA GLN A 396 28.55 11.37 8.77
C GLN A 396 29.39 10.33 8.04
N GLY A 397 30.67 10.22 8.42
CA GLY A 397 31.68 9.42 7.70
C GLY A 397 31.34 7.94 7.52
N LEU A 398 30.74 7.30 8.54
CA LEU A 398 30.34 5.88 8.46
C LEU A 398 29.21 5.66 7.45
N SER A 399 28.16 6.49 7.49
CA SER A 399 27.04 6.41 6.55
C SER A 399 27.50 6.70 5.11
N SER A 400 28.38 7.69 4.94
CA SER A 400 29.00 8.00 3.66
C SER A 400 29.75 6.79 3.10
N LYS A 401 30.65 6.21 3.89
CA LYS A 401 31.43 5.04 3.48
C LYS A 401 30.53 3.87 3.07
N ASN A 402 29.50 3.56 3.87
CA ASN A 402 28.58 2.48 3.56
C ASN A 402 27.87 2.67 2.20
N ASP A 403 27.45 3.90 1.89
CA ASP A 403 26.81 4.19 0.60
C ASP A 403 27.79 4.12 -0.57
N PHE A 404 29.04 4.58 -0.38
CA PHE A 404 30.10 4.40 -1.38
C PHE A 404 30.46 2.93 -1.60
N ASP A 405 30.60 2.13 -0.55
CA ASP A 405 30.88 0.70 -0.64
C ASP A 405 29.78 -0.01 -1.45
N ARG A 406 28.50 0.30 -1.14
CA ARG A 406 27.35 -0.24 -1.88
C ARG A 406 27.33 0.22 -3.33
N ALA A 407 27.60 1.50 -3.61
CA ALA A 407 27.64 2.01 -4.98
C ALA A 407 28.79 1.39 -5.79
N CYS A 408 29.96 1.17 -5.16
CA CYS A 408 31.11 0.50 -5.77
C CYS A 408 30.79 -0.96 -6.11
N ALA A 409 30.17 -1.70 -5.18
CA ALA A 409 29.72 -3.07 -5.43
C ALA A 409 28.75 -3.20 -6.60
N LEU A 410 28.00 -2.12 -6.92
CA LEU A 410 27.11 -2.02 -8.07
C LEU A 410 27.80 -1.51 -9.36
N GLY A 411 29.13 -1.41 -9.35
CA GLY A 411 29.94 -1.02 -10.51
C GLY A 411 30.00 0.49 -10.76
N SER A 412 30.04 1.30 -9.70
CA SER A 412 30.33 2.74 -9.82
C SER A 412 31.82 3.02 -9.63
N ASP A 413 32.50 3.39 -10.72
CA ASP A 413 33.93 3.74 -10.69
C ASP A 413 34.24 4.92 -9.77
N GLU A 414 33.35 5.93 -9.77
CA GLU A 414 33.45 7.09 -8.86
C GLU A 414 33.38 6.65 -7.39
N ALA A 415 32.46 5.74 -7.06
CA ALA A 415 32.36 5.22 -5.70
C ALA A 415 33.59 4.40 -5.31
N CYS A 416 34.07 3.51 -6.19
CA CYS A 416 35.24 2.69 -5.89
C CYS A 416 36.50 3.53 -5.65
N SER A 417 36.65 4.63 -6.38
CA SER A 417 37.73 5.59 -6.16
C SER A 417 37.62 6.25 -4.78
N ALA A 418 36.41 6.64 -4.37
CA ALA A 418 36.15 7.22 -3.05
C ALA A 418 36.43 6.22 -1.90
N VAL A 419 36.05 4.94 -2.06
CA VAL A 419 36.33 3.87 -1.08
C VAL A 419 37.83 3.70 -0.84
N ALA A 420 38.65 3.76 -1.90
CA ALA A 420 40.10 3.66 -1.78
C ALA A 420 40.69 4.77 -0.87
N HIS A 421 40.13 5.98 -0.91
CA HIS A 421 40.53 7.08 -0.01
C HIS A 421 40.19 6.80 1.46
N PHE A 422 39.03 6.18 1.75
CA PHE A 422 38.68 5.78 3.12
C PHE A 422 39.59 4.67 3.67
N THR A 423 40.13 3.82 2.81
CA THR A 423 41.08 2.77 3.21
C THR A 423 42.52 3.26 3.38
N ALA A 424 42.87 4.39 2.75
CA ALA A 424 44.21 4.97 2.80
C ALA A 424 44.42 5.95 3.97
N ALA A 425 43.36 6.35 4.68
CA ALA A 425 43.47 7.19 5.87
C ALA A 425 44.11 6.40 7.04
N PRO A 426 45.20 6.89 7.65
CA PRO A 426 45.83 6.19 8.77
C PRO A 426 44.86 6.08 9.94
N ARG A 427 44.72 4.89 10.51
CA ARG A 427 44.00 4.68 11.77
C ARG A 427 44.76 5.45 12.88
N PRO A 428 44.06 6.18 13.77
CA PRO A 428 44.70 6.89 14.87
C PRO A 428 45.44 5.95 15.82
#